data_AF-A0A6P1IC47-F1
#
_entry.id   AF-A0A6P1IC47-F1
#
_cell.length_a   1.000
_cell.length_b   1.000
_cell.length_c   1.000
_cell.angle_alpha   90.00
_cell.angle_beta   90.00
_cell.angle_gamma   90.00
#
_symmetry.space_group_name_H-M   'P 1'
#
loop_
_entity.id
_entity.type
_entity.pdbx_description
1 polymer ?
#
loop_
_entity_poly.entity_id
_entity_poly.type
_entity_poly.pdbx_seq_one_letter_code
_entity_poly.pdbx_strand_id
1 'polypeptide(L)' 'MTYGFDPLGPSMANDIPVDAAVLLRSVAPDLTDDERLDILRRTAISAGSPLDRADSDGGWVRIDLVAASAAA' A
#
# COMPACT_ATOMS: atom_id res chain seq x y z
N MET A 1 3.55 6.37 -5.90
CA MET A 1 4.19 6.75 -7.18
C MET A 1 5.71 6.64 -7.07
N THR A 2 6.41 6.29 -8.14
CA THR A 2 7.89 6.19 -8.17
C THR A 2 8.57 7.40 -8.80
N TYR A 3 7.81 8.35 -9.37
CA TYR A 3 8.30 9.58 -10.02
C TYR A 3 9.37 9.35 -11.11
N GLY A 4 9.42 8.15 -11.70
CA GLY A 4 10.40 7.78 -12.72
C GLY A 4 11.77 7.40 -12.18
N PHE A 5 11.94 7.24 -10.86
CA PHE A 5 13.19 6.75 -10.28
C PHE A 5 13.35 5.23 -10.45
N ASP A 6 14.58 4.80 -10.74
CA ASP A 6 14.94 3.39 -10.78
C ASP A 6 14.98 2.80 -9.36
N PRO A 7 14.57 1.52 -9.17
CA PRO A 7 14.65 0.86 -7.88
C PRO A 7 16.10 0.66 -7.42
N LEU A 8 16.35 0.87 -6.12
CA LEU A 8 17.60 0.56 -5.43
C LEU A 8 17.79 -0.95 -5.18
N GLY A 9 16.72 -1.74 -5.30
CA GLY A 9 16.71 -3.21 -5.10
C GLY A 9 15.65 -3.67 -4.09
N PRO A 10 15.37 -4.99 -3.99
CA PRO A 10 14.27 -5.55 -3.20
C PRO A 10 14.52 -5.58 -1.67
N SER A 11 15.48 -4.80 -1.16
CA SER A 11 15.93 -4.87 0.23
C SER A 11 14.98 -4.23 1.25
N MET A 12 13.86 -3.64 0.80
CA MET A 12 12.87 -3.03 1.68
C MET A 12 11.55 -3.78 1.57
N ALA A 13 11.14 -4.40 2.68
CA ALA A 13 9.79 -4.93 2.84
C ALA A 13 8.98 -3.89 3.62
N ASN A 14 8.25 -3.03 2.92
CA ASN A 14 7.31 -2.11 3.53
C ASN A 14 5.94 -2.78 3.58
N ASP A 15 5.51 -3.22 4.77
CA ASP A 15 4.21 -3.86 4.95
C ASP A 15 3.10 -2.80 5.10
N ILE A 16 1.90 -3.12 4.63
CA ILE A 16 0.74 -2.23 4.73
C ILE A 16 0.32 -2.14 6.21
N PRO A 17 0.21 -0.93 6.79
CA PRO A 17 -0.22 -0.77 8.18
C PRO A 17 -1.63 -1.32 8.38
N VAL A 18 -1.86 -2.01 9.51
CA VAL A 18 -3.18 -2.60 9.83
C VAL A 18 -4.29 -1.55 9.86
N ASP A 19 -3.99 -0.34 10.32
CA ASP A 19 -4.94 0.78 10.39
C ASP A 19 -5.37 1.28 8.99
N ALA A 20 -4.65 0.92 7.92
CA ALA A 20 -4.96 1.34 6.56
C ALA A 20 -6.28 0.74 6.03
N ALA A 21 -6.80 -0.32 6.66
CA ALA A 21 -8.10 -0.91 6.32
C ALA A 21 -9.23 0.15 6.25
N VAL A 22 -9.15 1.18 7.10
CA VAL A 22 -10.14 2.26 7.17
C VAL A 22 -10.27 3.05 5.86
N LEU A 23 -9.20 3.10 5.05
CA LEU A 23 -9.19 3.86 3.79
C LEU A 23 -10.21 3.34 2.78
N LEU A 24 -10.52 2.04 2.80
CA LEU A 24 -11.48 1.41 1.88
C LEU A 24 -12.89 1.27 2.47
N ARG A 25 -13.12 1.76 3.70
CA ARG A 25 -14.39 1.52 4.41
C ARG A 25 -15.62 2.11 3.71
N SER A 26 -15.48 3.26 3.05
CA SER A 26 -16.60 3.89 2.34
C SER A 26 -16.91 3.26 0.99
N VAL A 27 -15.90 2.68 0.32
CA VAL A 27 -16.04 2.09 -1.03
C VAL A 27 -16.39 0.61 -0.98
N ALA A 28 -15.91 -0.10 0.04
CA ALA A 28 -16.19 -1.51 0.28
C ALA A 28 -16.70 -1.76 1.70
N PRO A 29 -17.92 -1.28 2.03
CA PRO A 29 -18.47 -1.33 3.39
C PRO A 29 -18.71 -2.76 3.89
N ASP A 30 -18.97 -3.71 2.99
CA ASP A 30 -19.32 -5.09 3.31
C ASP A 30 -18.09 -5.99 3.55
N LEU A 31 -16.89 -5.51 3.20
CA LEU A 31 -15.64 -6.23 3.44
C LEU A 31 -15.15 -6.08 4.88
N THR A 32 -14.56 -7.16 5.39
CA THR A 32 -13.79 -7.16 6.64
C THR A 32 -12.51 -6.35 6.49
N ASP A 33 -11.91 -5.95 7.61
CA ASP A 33 -10.64 -5.21 7.59
C ASP A 33 -9.51 -6.04 6.97
N ASP A 34 -9.51 -7.37 7.17
CA ASP A 34 -8.52 -8.27 6.56
C ASP A 34 -8.65 -8.31 5.03
N GLU A 35 -9.88 -8.36 4.51
CA GLU A 35 -10.13 -8.33 3.06
C GLU A 35 -9.72 -6.97 2.45
N ARG A 36 -9.99 -5.86 3.15
CA ARG A 36 -9.52 -4.52 2.72
C ARG A 36 -8.00 -4.43 2.72
N LEU A 37 -7.33 -4.96 3.74
CA LEU A 37 -5.87 -4.99 3.81
C LEU A 37 -5.26 -5.86 2.71
N ASP A 38 -5.89 -6.98 2.38
CA ASP A 38 -5.46 -7.85 1.30
C ASP A 38 -5.56 -7.15 -0.07
N ILE A 39 -6.64 -6.40 -0.33
CA ILE A 39 -6.73 -5.53 -1.52
C ILE A 39 -5.58 -4.52 -1.53
N LEU A 40 -5.37 -3.79 -0.43
CA LEU A 40 -4.30 -2.78 -0.33
C LEU A 40 -2.91 -3.37 -0.58
N ARG A 41 -2.63 -4.59 -0.07
CA ARG A 41 -1.35 -5.28 -0.29
C ARG A 41 -1.15 -5.69 -1.74
N ARG A 42 -2.20 -6.20 -2.40
CA ARG A 42 -2.13 -6.66 -3.80
C ARG A 42 -1.99 -5.51 -4.79
N THR A 43 -2.53 -4.34 -4.47
CA THR A 43 -2.45 -3.13 -5.31
C THR A 43 -1.31 -2.19 -4.91
N ALA A 44 -0.55 -2.52 -3.87
CA ALA A 44 0.56 -1.70 -3.41
C ALA A 44 1.65 -1.55 -4.49
N ILE A 45 2.25 -0.38 -4.54
CA ILE A 45 3.44 -0.16 -5.36
C ILE A 45 4.61 -0.93 -4.72
N SER A 46 5.37 -1.65 -5.55
CA SER A 46 6.55 -2.38 -5.09
C SER A 46 7.53 -1.45 -4.35
N ALA A 47 8.03 -1.94 -3.22
CA ALA A 47 9.10 -1.28 -2.49
C ALA A 47 10.44 -1.41 -3.22
N GLY A 48 11.45 -0.69 -2.73
CA GLY A 48 12.77 -0.58 -3.33
C GLY A 48 12.99 0.73 -4.08
N SER A 49 12.12 1.75 -3.97
CA SER A 49 12.36 3.05 -4.59
C SER A 49 13.28 3.95 -3.72
N PRO A 50 14.04 4.89 -4.31
CA PRO A 50 14.88 5.82 -3.55
C PRO A 50 14.12 6.71 -2.56
N LEU A 51 12.80 6.83 -2.72
CA LEU A 51 11.93 7.64 -1.85
C LEU A 51 11.18 6.81 -0.81
N ASP A 52 11.62 5.57 -0.61
CA ASP A 52 11.04 4.70 0.41
C ASP A 52 11.44 5.18 1.79
N ARG A 53 10.45 5.19 2.70
CA ARG A 53 10.74 5.33 4.13
C ARG A 53 11.09 3.95 4.65
N ALA A 54 12.17 3.88 5.43
CA ALA A 54 12.66 2.67 6.07
C ALA A 54 12.19 2.51 7.53
N ASP A 55 11.33 3.40 8.00
CA ASP A 55 10.70 3.31 9.32
C ASP A 55 9.42 2.47 9.28
N SER A 56 8.79 2.27 10.45
CA SER A 56 7.56 1.49 10.59
C SER A 56 6.38 2.04 9.79
N ASP A 57 6.45 3.30 9.34
CA ASP A 57 5.39 3.96 8.59
C ASP A 57 5.61 3.85 7.06
N GLY A 58 6.66 3.15 6.63
CA GLY A 58 7.02 3.02 5.21
C GLY A 58 5.96 2.39 4.33
N GLY A 59 5.03 1.60 4.88
CA GLY A 59 3.91 1.04 4.14
C GLY A 59 2.92 2.08 3.63
N TRP A 60 2.72 3.18 4.37
CA TRP A 60 1.75 4.22 4.00
C TRP A 60 2.08 4.86 2.64
N VAL A 61 3.37 5.05 2.35
CA VAL A 61 3.82 5.67 1.11
C VAL A 61 3.78 4.72 -0.10
N ARG A 62 3.40 3.45 0.09
CA ARG A 62 3.25 2.43 -0.96
C ARG A 62 1.81 2.16 -1.37
N ILE A 63 0.84 2.63 -0.61
CA ILE A 63 -0.58 2.47 -0.92
C ILE A 63 -0.91 3.20 -2.23
N ASP A 64 -1.38 2.45 -3.22
CA ASP A 64 -2.07 3.00 -4.38
C ASP A 64 -3.58 2.99 -4.08
N LEU A 65 -4.08 4.09 -3.50
CA LEU A 65 -5.47 4.18 -3.07
C LEU A 65 -6.44 4.17 -4.26
N VAL A 66 -6.01 4.67 -5.43
CA VAL A 66 -6.85 4.67 -6.64
C VAL A 66 -7.01 3.25 -7.17
N ALA A 67 -5.91 2.51 -7.30
CA ALA A 67 -5.94 1.11 -7.72
C ALA A 67 -6.70 0.23 -6.70
N ALA A 68 -6.49 0.45 -5.40
CA ALA A 68 -7.21 -0.25 -4.35
C ALA A 68 -8.72 0.01 -4.40
N SER A 69 -9.12 1.27 -4.55
CA SER A 69 -10.55 1.64 -4.61
C SER A 69 -11.23 1.10 -5.88
N ALA A 70 -10.50 0.90 -6.96
CA ALA A 70 -11.03 0.31 -8.20
C ALA A 70 -11.12 -1.23 -8.14
N ALA A 71 -10.38 -1.86 -7.23
CA ALA A 71 -10.35 -3.32 -7.04
C ALA A 71 -11.24 -3.82 -5.88
N ALA A 72 -11.79 -2.90 -5.08
CA ALA A 72 -12.63 -3.15 -3.92
C ALA A 72 -14.11 -3.17 -4.29
#